data_AF-A0A7T1MAR2-F1
#
_entry.id   AF-A0A7T1MAR2-F1
#
_cell.length_a   1.000
_cell.length_b   1.000
_cell.length_c   1.000
_cell.angle_alpha   90.00
_cell.angle_beta   90.00
_cell.angle_gamma   90.00
#
_symmetry.space_group_name_H-M   'P 1'
#
loop_
_entity.id
_entity.type
_entity.pdbx_description
1 polymer ?
#
loop_
_entity_poly.entity_id
_entity_poly.type
_entity_poly.pdbx_seq_one_letter_code
_entity_poly.pdbx_strand_id
1 'polypeptide(L)'
;MSLRQHLLRGLLRGGLATAVVTTTLILGAGEGKSEVLYTLTTQCSLKGEPSRACIVQAINEGESTLYRHKIGGDVLTVRVRDQPVRMDLWSKDSKSWVSLMRAEARFSTNTVCFNGKDLCVVNPNYLNSVLQERADVMKDRDLVMVHFGKDGRVDASCYDDGCDVVRK
;
A
#
# COMPACT_ATOMS: atom_id res chain seq x y z
N MET A 1 27.80 -80.92 -5.13
CA MET A 1 27.95 -79.64 -4.39
C MET A 1 27.25 -79.78 -3.05
N SER A 2 27.89 -79.34 -1.98
CA SER A 2 27.75 -79.84 -0.60
C SER A 2 26.57 -79.26 0.20
N LEU A 3 25.97 -80.15 0.99
CA LEU A 3 25.23 -80.03 2.26
C LEU A 3 24.80 -78.67 2.83
N ARG A 4 23.48 -78.57 3.07
CA ARG A 4 22.77 -78.44 4.37
C ARG A 4 23.33 -77.58 5.53
N GLN A 5 22.37 -76.84 6.11
CA GLN A 5 22.11 -76.55 7.54
C GLN A 5 22.87 -75.43 8.28
N HIS A 6 22.10 -74.49 8.84
CA HIS A 6 21.95 -74.15 10.28
C HIS A 6 21.59 -72.66 10.42
N LEU A 7 20.35 -72.29 10.80
CA LEU A 7 19.75 -72.25 12.14
C LEU A 7 20.36 -71.21 13.10
N LEU A 8 19.48 -70.28 13.50
CA LEU A 8 19.28 -69.72 14.84
C LEU A 8 20.26 -68.70 15.43
N ARG A 9 19.61 -67.65 15.96
CA ARG A 9 19.89 -66.91 17.21
C ARG A 9 20.96 -65.82 17.16
N GLY A 10 20.46 -64.61 17.37
CA GLY A 10 21.24 -63.46 17.81
C GLY A 10 20.36 -62.26 18.17
N LEU A 11 19.50 -62.40 19.19
CA LEU A 11 18.98 -61.24 19.93
C LEU A 11 20.13 -60.73 20.81
N LEU A 12 20.67 -59.55 20.52
CA LEU A 12 21.47 -58.77 21.47
C LEU A 12 21.47 -57.28 21.07
N ARG A 13 20.74 -56.51 21.89
CA ARG A 13 21.15 -55.24 22.51
C ARG A 13 22.02 -54.30 21.68
N GLY A 14 21.47 -53.13 21.35
CA GLY A 14 22.29 -51.96 21.01
C GLY A 14 21.41 -50.84 20.50
N GLY A 15 21.19 -49.83 21.34
CA GLY A 15 20.33 -48.70 21.02
C GLY A 15 20.81 -47.89 19.83
N LEU A 16 19.86 -47.26 19.14
CA LEU A 16 20.06 -46.02 18.42
C LEU A 16 18.73 -45.28 18.48
N ALA A 17 18.67 -44.29 19.36
CA ALA A 17 17.63 -43.29 19.37
C ALA A 17 17.66 -42.56 18.03
N THR A 18 16.63 -42.75 17.21
CA THR A 18 16.39 -41.92 16.03
C THR A 18 15.93 -40.55 16.52
N ALA A 19 16.87 -39.63 16.68
CA ALA A 19 16.57 -38.22 16.86
C ALA A 19 15.97 -37.67 15.55
N VAL A 20 14.65 -37.49 15.52
CA VAL A 20 13.98 -36.76 14.45
C VAL A 20 14.30 -35.28 14.65
N VAL A 21 15.19 -34.74 13.81
CA VAL A 21 15.44 -33.30 13.75
C VAL A 21 14.28 -32.66 13.00
N THR A 22 13.29 -32.15 13.74
CA THR A 22 12.28 -31.24 13.19
C THR A 22 12.94 -29.89 12.95
N THR A 23 13.30 -29.61 11.70
CA THR A 23 13.73 -28.27 11.28
C THR A 23 12.51 -27.36 11.24
N THR A 24 12.22 -26.69 12.35
CA THR A 24 11.24 -25.61 12.40
C THR A 24 11.81 -24.44 11.61
N LEU A 25 11.40 -24.29 10.35
CA LEU A 25 11.61 -23.05 9.59
C LEU A 25 10.81 -21.95 10.29
N ILE A 26 11.48 -21.21 11.17
CA ILE A 26 10.97 -19.93 11.66
C ILE A 26 11.07 -19.00 10.44
N LEU A 27 9.97 -18.89 9.67
CA LEU A 27 9.77 -17.72 8.83
C LEU A 27 9.62 -16.54 9.80
N GLY A 28 10.75 -15.91 10.12
CA GLY A 28 10.72 -14.58 10.69
C GLY A 28 10.02 -13.69 9.66
N ALA A 29 8.76 -13.37 9.91
CA ALA A 29 8.15 -12.20 9.33
C ALA A 29 9.05 -11.05 9.77
N GLY A 30 9.88 -10.56 8.84
CA GLY A 30 10.73 -9.42 9.11
C GLY A 30 9.82 -8.30 9.60
N GLU A 31 9.99 -7.86 10.84
CA GLU A 31 9.48 -6.57 11.30
C GLU A 31 10.08 -5.53 10.37
N GLY A 32 9.33 -5.18 9.31
CA GLY A 32 9.71 -4.13 8.39
C GLY A 32 9.90 -2.87 9.22
N LYS A 33 11.15 -2.43 9.36
CA LYS A 33 11.46 -1.21 10.11
C LYS A 33 10.70 -0.07 9.45
N SER A 34 9.75 0.49 10.20
CA SER A 34 9.01 1.66 9.77
C SER A 34 9.97 2.85 9.70
N GLU A 35 10.18 3.39 8.52
CA GLU A 35 11.13 4.48 8.25
C GLU A 35 10.41 5.68 7.65
N VAL A 36 10.61 6.87 8.21
CA VAL A 36 10.10 8.10 7.61
C VAL A 36 10.96 8.43 6.39
N LEU A 37 10.39 8.32 5.19
CA LEU A 37 11.05 8.62 3.92
C LEU A 37 11.21 10.13 3.74
N TYR A 38 10.15 10.88 4.02
CA TYR A 38 10.18 12.34 4.01
C TYR A 38 9.03 12.94 4.81
N THR A 39 9.17 14.23 5.12
CA THR A 39 8.12 15.06 5.72
C THR A 39 7.84 16.26 4.82
N LEU A 40 6.57 16.50 4.53
CA LEU A 40 6.07 17.62 3.76
C LEU A 40 5.22 18.52 4.66
N THR A 41 5.63 19.77 4.80
CA THR A 41 4.80 20.83 5.39
C THR A 41 4.01 21.50 4.27
N THR A 42 2.68 21.41 4.32
CA THR A 42 1.82 21.88 3.22
C THR A 42 0.43 22.29 3.70
N GLN A 43 -0.51 22.48 2.78
CA GLN A 43 -1.92 22.74 3.03
C GLN A 43 -2.74 21.48 2.72
N CYS A 44 -3.70 21.18 3.59
CA CYS A 44 -4.65 20.08 3.41
C CYS A 44 -6.07 20.58 3.67
N SER A 45 -7.05 19.97 3.01
CA SER A 45 -8.46 20.13 3.34
C SER A 45 -9.09 18.80 3.72
N LEU A 46 -10.14 18.87 4.55
CA LEU A 46 -10.92 17.73 4.98
C LEU A 46 -12.38 17.97 4.65
N LYS A 47 -13.05 16.98 4.06
CA LYS A 47 -14.49 17.00 3.76
C LYS A 47 -14.94 18.28 3.02
N GLY A 48 -14.12 18.76 2.10
CA GLY A 48 -14.38 19.99 1.33
C GLY A 48 -14.27 21.31 2.11
N GLU A 49 -13.82 21.30 3.37
CA GLU A 49 -13.53 22.52 4.13
C GLU A 49 -12.37 23.32 3.50
N PRO A 50 -12.22 24.62 3.82
CA PRO A 50 -11.07 25.40 3.41
C PRO A 50 -9.74 24.76 3.82
N SER A 51 -8.75 24.88 2.94
CA SER A 51 -7.40 24.35 3.20
C SER A 51 -6.76 25.02 4.41
N ARG A 52 -6.05 24.22 5.20
CA ARG A 52 -5.32 24.62 6.41
C ARG A 52 -3.98 23.92 6.49
N ALA A 53 -3.07 24.49 7.28
CA ALA A 53 -1.72 23.94 7.43
C ALA A 53 -1.75 22.50 7.93
N CYS A 54 -0.94 21.65 7.32
CA CYS A 54 -0.81 20.24 7.65
C CYS A 54 0.63 19.75 7.46
N ILE A 55 0.94 18.65 8.13
CA ILE A 55 2.19 17.91 7.95
C ILE A 55 1.83 16.54 7.38
N VAL A 56 2.51 16.14 6.31
CA VAL A 56 2.39 14.82 5.70
C VAL A 56 3.72 14.08 5.86
N GLN A 57 3.70 12.92 6.49
CA GLN A 57 4.84 12.03 6.57
C GLN A 57 4.62 10.85 5.64
N ALA A 58 5.54 10.62 4.71
CA ALA A 58 5.62 9.38 3.97
C ALA A 58 6.50 8.41 4.73
N ILE A 59 5.97 7.23 5.03
CA ILE A 59 6.58 6.25 5.90
C ILE A 59 6.63 4.93 5.14
N ASN A 60 7.81 4.37 4.96
CA ASN A 60 7.97 3.04 4.41
C ASN A 60 7.52 2.00 5.44
N GLU A 61 6.66 1.08 5.02
CA GLU A 61 6.17 -0.05 5.80
C GLU A 61 6.24 -1.32 4.93
N GLY A 62 7.45 -1.67 4.50
CA GLY A 62 7.75 -2.88 3.74
C GLY A 62 7.18 -2.84 2.32
N GLU A 63 6.02 -3.47 2.12
CA GLU A 63 5.34 -3.57 0.83
C GLU A 63 4.40 -2.37 0.56
N SER A 64 4.37 -1.40 1.46
CA SER A 64 3.49 -0.25 1.35
C SER A 64 4.15 1.03 1.84
N THR A 65 3.67 2.17 1.33
CA THR A 65 3.99 3.49 1.87
C THR A 65 2.77 4.04 2.59
N LEU A 66 2.94 4.45 3.84
CA LEU A 66 1.93 5.17 4.61
C LEU A 66 2.14 6.67 4.48
N TYR A 67 1.09 7.38 4.09
CA TYR A 67 1.02 8.83 4.09
C TYR A 67 0.18 9.29 5.28
N ARG A 68 0.85 9.67 6.36
CA ARG A 68 0.22 10.17 7.59
C ARG A 68 0.07 11.68 7.51
N HIS A 69 -1.18 12.13 7.48
CA HIS A 69 -1.58 13.53 7.42
C HIS A 69 -1.97 14.00 8.81
N LYS A 70 -1.28 15.00 9.34
CA LYS A 70 -1.64 15.68 10.59
C LYS A 70 -2.21 17.06 10.25
N ILE A 71 -3.49 17.27 10.56
CA ILE A 71 -4.27 18.46 10.22
C ILE A 71 -4.90 18.97 11.52
N GLY A 72 -4.28 19.95 12.16
CA GLY A 72 -4.66 20.33 13.52
C GLY A 72 -4.55 19.15 14.49
N GLY A 73 -5.68 18.77 15.11
CA GLY A 73 -5.79 17.59 15.99
C GLY A 73 -6.09 16.28 15.25
N ASP A 74 -6.45 16.33 13.97
CA ASP A 74 -6.79 15.16 13.19
C ASP A 74 -5.56 14.47 12.62
N VAL A 75 -5.61 13.14 12.61
CA VAL A 75 -4.62 12.29 11.96
C VAL A 75 -5.36 11.35 11.03
N LEU A 76 -5.05 11.43 9.74
CA LEU A 76 -5.53 10.54 8.70
C LEU A 76 -4.34 9.81 8.09
N THR A 77 -4.49 8.54 7.75
CA THR A 77 -3.40 7.76 7.15
C THR A 77 -3.91 7.08 5.90
N VAL A 78 -3.30 7.39 4.77
CA VAL A 78 -3.51 6.70 3.50
C VAL A 78 -2.38 5.69 3.33
N ARG A 79 -2.70 4.45 2.99
CA ARG A 79 -1.73 3.43 2.63
C ARG A 79 -1.77 3.20 1.13
N VAL A 80 -0.62 3.23 0.48
CA VAL A 80 -0.46 2.95 -0.94
C VAL A 80 0.40 1.69 -1.12
N ARG A 81 -0.05 0.78 -1.96
CA ARG A 81 0.66 -0.44 -2.41
C ARG A 81 0.71 -0.40 -3.93
N ASP A 82 1.82 -0.81 -4.55
CA ASP A 82 2.02 -0.59 -6.00
C ASP A 82 1.81 -1.85 -6.86
N GLN A 83 1.71 -3.04 -6.28
CA GLN A 83 1.61 -4.31 -7.03
C GLN A 83 0.56 -5.27 -6.45
N PRO A 84 -0.73 -5.16 -6.85
CA PRO A 84 -1.32 -4.13 -7.72
C PRO A 84 -1.45 -2.78 -6.99
N VAL A 85 -1.63 -1.69 -7.76
CA VAL A 85 -1.93 -0.38 -7.18
C VAL A 85 -3.22 -0.45 -6.35
N ARG A 86 -3.11 -0.17 -5.05
CA ARG A 86 -4.22 -0.07 -4.10
C ARG A 86 -3.99 1.10 -3.17
N MET A 87 -5.07 1.81 -2.85
CA MET A 87 -5.04 2.86 -1.84
C MET A 87 -6.11 2.60 -0.79
N ASP A 88 -5.72 2.62 0.47
CA ASP A 88 -6.63 2.44 1.61
C ASP A 88 -6.53 3.62 2.57
N LEU A 89 -7.62 3.97 3.24
CA LEU A 89 -7.66 4.92 4.35
C LEU A 89 -7.81 4.15 5.66
N TRP A 90 -7.04 4.52 6.68
CA TRP A 90 -7.26 4.01 8.03
C TRP A 90 -8.54 4.60 8.63
N SER A 91 -9.53 3.75 8.89
CA SER A 91 -10.76 4.12 9.57
C SER A 91 -10.58 4.01 11.08
N LYS A 92 -10.79 5.14 11.79
CA LYS A 92 -10.77 5.15 13.26
C LYS A 92 -11.95 4.38 13.86
N ASP A 93 -13.11 4.40 13.18
CA ASP A 93 -14.35 3.81 13.67
C ASP A 93 -14.30 2.28 13.62
N SER A 94 -13.90 1.73 12.46
CA SER A 94 -13.80 0.28 12.27
C SER A 94 -12.43 -0.30 12.66
N LYS A 95 -11.45 0.56 13.02
CA LYS A 95 -10.06 0.19 13.29
C LYS A 95 -9.48 -0.73 12.20
N SER A 96 -9.77 -0.38 10.96
CA SER A 96 -9.39 -1.18 9.80
C SER A 96 -9.05 -0.29 8.61
N TRP A 97 -8.34 -0.88 7.66
CA TRP A 97 -8.10 -0.27 6.36
C TRP A 97 -9.34 -0.40 5.49
N VAL A 98 -9.81 0.73 4.95
CA VAL A 98 -10.93 0.80 4.02
C VAL A 98 -10.40 1.26 2.67
N SER A 99 -10.65 0.49 1.61
CA SER A 99 -10.19 0.87 0.28
C SER A 99 -10.84 2.17 -0.18
N LEU A 100 -10.03 3.04 -0.78
CA LEU A 100 -10.53 4.23 -1.46
C LEU A 100 -11.32 3.81 -2.69
N MET A 101 -12.29 4.64 -3.08
CA MET A 101 -13.06 4.46 -4.32
C MET A 101 -12.46 5.27 -5.47
N ARG A 102 -11.76 6.37 -5.17
CA ARG A 102 -11.08 7.19 -6.16
C ARG A 102 -9.95 8.03 -5.58
N ALA A 103 -8.99 8.37 -6.43
CA ALA A 103 -7.97 9.38 -6.19
C ALA A 103 -7.87 10.31 -7.41
N GLU A 104 -7.65 11.59 -7.15
CA GLU A 104 -7.65 12.65 -8.15
C GLU A 104 -6.42 13.54 -7.99
N ALA A 105 -5.81 13.94 -9.10
CA ALA A 105 -4.74 14.94 -9.13
C ALA A 105 -5.19 16.10 -10.03
N ARG A 106 -5.30 17.29 -9.44
CA ARG A 106 -5.58 18.54 -10.15
C ARG A 106 -4.32 19.39 -10.24
N PHE A 107 -3.86 19.64 -11.46
CA PHE A 107 -2.57 20.28 -11.73
C PHE A 107 -2.63 21.80 -11.53
N SER A 108 -3.71 22.48 -11.94
CA SER A 108 -3.91 23.92 -11.74
C SER A 108 -3.82 24.36 -10.28
N THR A 109 -4.26 23.50 -9.34
CA THR A 109 -4.23 23.78 -7.90
C THR A 109 -3.17 22.97 -7.16
N ASN A 110 -2.33 22.22 -7.87
CA ASN A 110 -1.34 21.30 -7.29
C ASN A 110 -1.94 20.41 -6.18
N THR A 111 -3.14 19.89 -6.38
CA THR A 111 -3.89 19.20 -5.32
C THR A 111 -4.11 17.74 -5.66
N VAL A 112 -3.81 16.85 -4.72
CA VAL A 112 -4.23 15.44 -4.75
C VAL A 112 -5.38 15.25 -3.78
N CYS A 113 -6.50 14.69 -4.24
CA CYS A 113 -7.68 14.41 -3.42
C CYS A 113 -8.01 12.92 -3.41
N PHE A 114 -8.48 12.45 -2.26
CA PHE A 114 -8.92 11.08 -2.03
C PHE A 114 -10.44 11.07 -1.77
N ASN A 115 -11.14 10.07 -2.31
CA ASN A 115 -12.58 9.88 -2.16
C ASN A 115 -13.44 11.12 -2.45
N GLY A 116 -13.06 11.95 -3.43
CA GLY A 116 -13.90 13.08 -3.81
C GLY A 116 -13.89 14.26 -2.86
N LYS A 117 -12.70 14.62 -2.36
CA LYS A 117 -12.41 15.75 -1.44
C LYS A 117 -12.63 15.47 0.04
N ASP A 118 -12.77 14.20 0.42
CA ASP A 118 -12.77 13.80 1.84
C ASP A 118 -11.43 14.16 2.51
N LEU A 119 -10.33 13.99 1.76
CA LEU A 119 -9.00 14.46 2.11
C LEU A 119 -8.34 15.00 0.85
N CYS A 120 -7.84 16.23 0.88
CA CYS A 120 -6.98 16.76 -0.17
C CYS A 120 -5.67 17.30 0.40
N VAL A 121 -4.62 17.24 -0.41
CA VAL A 121 -3.26 17.66 -0.09
C VAL A 121 -2.72 18.48 -1.23
N VAL A 122 -2.17 19.65 -0.93
CA VAL A 122 -1.41 20.45 -1.90
C VAL A 122 0.00 19.89 -1.98
N ASN A 123 0.45 19.44 -3.14
CA ASN A 123 1.81 18.91 -3.34
C ASN A 123 2.36 19.34 -4.71
N PRO A 124 2.87 20.58 -4.81
CA PRO A 124 3.40 21.10 -6.07
C PRO A 124 4.65 20.35 -6.52
N ASN A 125 5.51 19.92 -5.59
CA ASN A 125 6.75 19.22 -5.96
C ASN A 125 6.45 17.93 -6.71
N TYR A 126 5.50 17.12 -6.21
CA TYR A 126 5.10 15.89 -6.87
C TYR A 126 4.40 16.15 -8.21
N LEU A 127 3.42 17.06 -8.24
CA LEU A 127 2.64 17.25 -9.47
C LEU A 127 3.44 17.95 -10.57
N ASN A 128 4.34 18.87 -10.22
CA ASN A 128 5.26 19.46 -11.19
C ASN A 128 6.24 18.43 -11.74
N SER A 129 6.72 17.48 -10.91
CA SER A 129 7.59 16.40 -11.43
C SER A 129 6.83 15.48 -12.38
N VAL A 130 5.56 15.16 -12.08
CA VAL A 130 4.70 14.38 -12.99
C VAL A 130 4.51 15.11 -14.33
N LEU A 131 4.25 16.42 -14.32
CA LEU A 131 4.13 17.22 -15.55
C LEU A 131 5.43 17.22 -16.35
N GLN A 132 6.59 17.28 -15.68
CA GLN A 132 7.89 17.25 -16.34
C GLN A 132 8.19 15.88 -16.97
N GLU A 133 7.90 14.80 -16.25
CA GLU A 133 8.19 13.42 -16.68
C GLU A 133 7.23 12.91 -17.76
N ARG A 134 5.98 13.40 -17.78
CA ARG A 134 4.91 12.95 -18.68
C ARG A 134 4.32 14.08 -19.51
N ALA A 135 5.16 15.02 -19.93
CA ALA A 135 4.75 16.24 -20.61
C ALA A 135 3.89 15.99 -21.87
N ASP A 136 4.13 14.89 -22.57
CA ASP A 136 3.40 14.48 -23.77
C ASP A 136 1.96 14.06 -23.48
N VAL A 137 1.74 13.26 -22.43
CA VAL A 137 0.41 12.77 -22.04
C VAL A 137 -0.37 13.83 -21.24
N MET A 138 0.36 14.65 -20.48
CA MET A 138 -0.21 15.66 -19.59
C MET A 138 -0.47 17.00 -20.27
N LYS A 139 -0.08 17.16 -21.53
CA LYS A 139 -0.31 18.39 -22.28
C LYS A 139 -1.80 18.76 -22.30
N ASP A 140 -2.10 19.99 -21.89
CA ASP A 140 -3.46 20.56 -21.84
C ASP A 140 -4.42 19.83 -20.87
N ARG A 141 -3.91 18.94 -19.99
CA ARG A 141 -4.68 18.23 -18.97
C ARG A 141 -4.63 18.95 -17.64
N ASP A 142 -5.78 19.12 -17.00
CA ASP A 142 -5.86 19.69 -15.64
C ASP A 142 -6.16 18.63 -14.58
N LEU A 143 -6.87 17.56 -14.95
CA LEU A 143 -7.31 16.53 -13.99
C LEU A 143 -6.93 15.14 -14.46
N VAL A 144 -6.34 14.37 -13.55
CA VAL A 144 -6.20 12.92 -13.66
C VAL A 144 -7.00 12.28 -12.53
N MET A 145 -7.81 11.29 -12.85
CA MET A 145 -8.58 10.53 -11.88
C MET A 145 -8.31 9.04 -12.04
N VAL A 146 -8.22 8.34 -10.92
CA VAL A 146 -8.15 6.88 -10.85
C VAL A 146 -9.32 6.39 -10.02
N HIS A 147 -10.07 5.45 -10.57
CA HIS A 147 -11.14 4.72 -9.89
C HIS A 147 -10.63 3.37 -9.40
N PHE A 148 -11.14 2.97 -8.24
CA PHE A 148 -10.87 1.67 -7.64
C PHE A 148 -12.16 0.86 -7.59
N GLY A 149 -12.09 -0.37 -8.11
CA GLY A 149 -13.17 -1.33 -8.04
C GLY A 149 -13.38 -1.87 -6.62
N LYS A 150 -14.40 -2.71 -6.44
CA LYS A 150 -14.78 -3.28 -5.13
C LYS A 150 -13.67 -4.10 -4.45
N ASP A 151 -12.72 -4.62 -5.23
CA ASP A 151 -11.57 -5.37 -4.75
C ASP A 151 -10.36 -4.47 -4.40
N GLY A 152 -10.52 -3.15 -4.52
CA GLY A 152 -9.52 -2.12 -4.24
C GLY A 152 -8.47 -1.95 -5.34
N ARG A 153 -8.62 -2.60 -6.51
CA ARG A 153 -7.74 -2.44 -7.66
C ARG A 153 -8.23 -1.32 -8.57
N VAL A 154 -7.30 -0.71 -9.30
CA VAL A 154 -7.63 0.25 -10.36
C VAL A 154 -8.51 -0.42 -11.42
N ASP A 155 -9.69 0.13 -11.68
CA ASP A 155 -10.60 -0.34 -12.73
C ASP A 155 -10.76 0.68 -13.87
N ALA A 156 -10.50 1.97 -13.62
CA ALA A 156 -10.42 3.00 -14.63
C ALA A 156 -9.42 4.11 -14.27
N SER A 157 -8.81 4.68 -15.31
CA SER A 157 -8.03 5.91 -15.25
C SER A 157 -8.58 6.87 -16.30
N CYS A 158 -8.82 8.12 -15.91
CA CYS A 158 -9.52 9.09 -16.73
C CYS A 158 -8.85 10.47 -16.64
N TYR A 159 -9.11 11.31 -17.64
CA TYR A 159 -8.57 12.67 -17.75
C TYR A 159 -9.70 13.67 -17.92
N ASP A 160 -9.62 14.80 -17.23
CA ASP A 160 -10.56 15.92 -17.32
C ASP A 160 -12.03 15.44 -17.22
N ASP A 161 -12.91 15.93 -18.10
CA ASP A 161 -14.33 15.58 -18.13
C ASP A 161 -14.60 14.15 -18.66
N GLY A 162 -13.56 13.41 -19.07
CA GLY A 162 -13.67 12.03 -19.55
C GLY A 162 -14.08 11.02 -18.47
N CYS A 163 -14.23 11.45 -17.21
CA CYS A 163 -14.59 10.59 -16.07
C CYS A 163 -16.10 10.30 -15.98
N ASP A 164 -16.97 11.10 -16.61
CA ASP A 164 -18.43 10.92 -16.52
C ASP A 164 -18.94 9.63 -17.21
N VAL A 165 -18.08 8.96 -17.99
CA VAL A 165 -18.45 7.85 -18.88
C VAL A 165 -18.26 6.47 -18.24
N VAL A 166 -17.65 6.35 -17.05
CA VAL A 166 -17.40 5.05 -16.39
C VAL A 166 -18.47 4.76 -15.33
N ARG A 167 -19.74 4.77 -15.74
CA ARG A 167 -20.81 4.04 -15.04
C ARG A 167 -21.49 3.11 -16.05
N LYS A 168 -20.99 1.87 -16.13
CA LYS A 168 -21.76 0.74 -16.64
C LYS A 168 -21.85 -0.32 -15.56
#